data_AF-A0A934L0E4-F1
#
_entry.id   AF-A0A934L0E4-F1
#
_cell.length_a   1.000
_cell.length_b   1.000
_cell.length_c   1.000
_cell.angle_alpha   90.00
_cell.angle_beta   90.00
_cell.angle_gamma   90.00
#
_symmetry.space_group_name_H-M   'P 1'
#
loop_
_entity.id
_entity.type
_entity.pdbx_description
1 polymer ?
#
loop_
_entity_poly.entity_id
_entity_poly.type
_entity_poly.pdbx_seq_one_letter_code
_entity_poly.pdbx_strand_id
1 'polypeptide(L)'
;GVDEAKLKLIAETENYFSEAAITQVDLIRFEYENAEDMFDSHSYSKGGAIMHMLREYLGVDAFYEGLRYYLTEHAFENVEVNDLRLALEKVSGED
;
A
#
# COMPACT_ATOMS: atom_id res chain seq x y z
N GLY A 1 -2.53 -6.26 20.25
CA GLY A 1 -1.44 -5.43 20.83
C GLY A 1 -0.32 -5.21 19.82
N VAL A 2 0.79 -4.53 20.17
CA VAL A 2 1.91 -4.29 19.22
C VAL A 2 2.48 -5.59 18.65
N ASP A 3 2.60 -6.63 19.48
CA ASP A 3 3.13 -7.93 19.05
C ASP A 3 2.20 -8.64 18.05
N GLU A 4 0.89 -8.57 18.27
CA GLU A 4 -0.11 -9.12 17.37
C GLU A 4 -0.11 -8.41 16.00
N ALA A 5 0.08 -7.09 15.99
CA ALA A 5 0.19 -6.32 14.75
C ALA A 5 1.43 -6.72 13.94
N LYS A 6 2.57 -6.95 14.62
CA LYS A 6 3.81 -7.44 13.98
C LYS A 6 3.64 -8.86 13.43
N LEU A 7 3.03 -9.76 14.21
CA LEU A 7 2.75 -11.13 13.76
C LEU A 7 1.84 -11.15 12.53
N LYS A 8 0.82 -10.30 12.51
CA LYS A 8 -0.05 -10.15 11.35
C LYS A 8 0.72 -9.66 10.12
N LEU A 9 1.58 -8.66 10.27
CA LEU A 9 2.40 -8.15 9.16
C LEU A 9 3.32 -9.23 8.58
N ILE A 10 3.93 -10.05 9.44
CA ILE A 10 4.77 -11.18 9.02
C ILE A 10 3.94 -12.18 8.22
N ALA A 11 2.78 -12.59 8.74
CA ALA A 11 1.90 -13.54 8.07
C ALA A 11 1.43 -13.04 6.69
N GLU A 12 1.03 -11.77 6.57
CA GLU A 12 0.68 -11.16 5.28
C GLU A 12 1.88 -11.17 4.32
N THR A 13 3.06 -10.80 4.81
CA THR A 13 4.28 -10.79 4.00
C THR A 13 4.63 -12.19 3.48
N GLU A 14 4.50 -13.22 4.33
CA GLU A 14 4.69 -14.62 3.94
C GLU A 14 3.64 -15.10 2.92
N ASN A 15 2.37 -14.72 3.08
CA ASN A 15 1.31 -15.01 2.12
C ASN A 15 1.65 -14.46 0.74
N TYR A 16 2.09 -13.20 0.68
CA TYR A 16 2.56 -12.59 -0.57
C TYR A 16 3.73 -13.38 -1.18
N PHE A 17 4.78 -13.69 -0.40
CA PHE A 17 5.94 -14.40 -0.94
C PHE A 17 5.62 -15.81 -1.43
N SER A 18 4.69 -16.49 -0.77
CA SER A 18 4.19 -17.79 -1.20
C SER A 18 3.50 -17.71 -2.59
N GLU A 19 2.62 -16.72 -2.79
CA GLU A 19 1.98 -16.48 -4.08
C GLU A 19 2.98 -16.05 -5.16
N ALA A 20 3.89 -15.13 -4.80
CA ALA A 20 4.93 -14.63 -5.70
C ALA A 20 5.86 -15.73 -6.22
N ALA A 21 6.05 -16.82 -5.46
CA ALA A 21 6.87 -17.95 -5.93
C ALA A 21 6.29 -18.64 -7.18
N ILE A 22 4.99 -18.45 -7.45
CA ILE A 22 4.25 -19.12 -8.53
C ILE A 22 3.75 -18.10 -9.56
N THR A 23 3.19 -16.99 -9.09
CA THR A 23 2.57 -15.95 -9.93
C THR A 23 3.38 -14.68 -9.82
N GLN A 24 3.79 -14.10 -10.95
CA GLN A 24 4.54 -12.86 -11.00
C GLN A 24 3.73 -11.82 -11.75
N VAL A 25 3.30 -10.80 -11.02
CA VAL A 25 2.43 -9.73 -11.51
C VAL A 25 2.81 -8.42 -10.84
N ASP A 26 2.55 -7.31 -11.53
CA ASP A 26 2.76 -5.99 -10.96
C ASP A 26 1.79 -5.74 -9.80
N LEU A 27 2.21 -4.88 -8.86
CA LEU A 27 1.35 -4.44 -7.76
C LEU A 27 0.17 -3.62 -8.29
N ILE A 28 0.45 -2.76 -9.26
CA ILE A 28 -0.55 -1.93 -9.92
C ILE A 28 -0.76 -2.50 -11.31
N ARG A 29 -1.95 -3.05 -11.56
CA ARG A 29 -2.33 -3.66 -12.82
C ARG A 29 -3.42 -2.84 -13.46
N PHE A 30 -3.17 -2.38 -14.68
CA PHE A 30 -4.16 -1.67 -15.49
C PHE A 30 -4.99 -2.64 -16.34
N GLU A 31 -4.50 -3.87 -16.51
CA GLU A 31 -5.14 -4.91 -17.31
C GLU A 31 -5.29 -6.18 -16.47
N TYR A 32 -6.48 -6.79 -16.54
CA TYR A 32 -6.82 -8.05 -15.91
C TYR A 32 -7.92 -8.73 -16.76
N GLU A 33 -7.96 -10.06 -16.77
CA GLU A 33 -8.99 -10.80 -17.50
C GLU A 33 -10.30 -10.82 -16.73
N ASN A 34 -10.22 -11.00 -15.40
CA ASN A 34 -11.35 -10.95 -14.49
C ASN A 34 -11.09 -9.98 -13.35
N ALA A 35 -12.12 -9.21 -12.94
CA ALA A 35 -12.00 -8.31 -11.80
C ALA A 35 -11.67 -9.06 -10.49
N GLU A 36 -12.06 -10.32 -10.38
CA GLU A 36 -11.73 -11.18 -9.25
C GLU A 36 -10.21 -11.46 -9.13
N ASP A 37 -9.44 -11.35 -10.22
CA ASP A 37 -7.99 -11.54 -10.20
C ASP A 37 -7.26 -10.46 -9.38
N MET A 38 -7.93 -9.34 -9.10
CA MET A 38 -7.40 -8.27 -8.26
C MET A 38 -7.57 -8.55 -6.76
N PHE A 39 -8.33 -9.58 -6.37
CA PHE A 39 -8.54 -9.97 -4.97
C PHE A 39 -7.51 -11.02 -4.52
N ASP A 40 -6.22 -10.69 -4.65
CA ASP A 40 -5.09 -11.59 -4.44
C ASP A 40 -4.07 -11.08 -3.39
N SER A 41 -3.05 -11.89 -3.07
CA SER A 41 -2.03 -11.53 -2.07
C SER A 41 -1.04 -10.48 -2.57
N HIS A 42 -0.86 -10.33 -3.87
CA HIS A 42 -0.12 -9.20 -4.46
C HIS A 42 -0.83 -7.86 -4.22
N SER A 43 -2.16 -7.80 -4.34
CA SER A 43 -2.89 -6.54 -4.16
C SER A 43 -3.08 -6.22 -2.67
N TYR A 44 -3.47 -7.22 -1.87
CA TYR A 44 -3.79 -7.01 -0.46
C TYR A 44 -2.58 -7.15 0.44
N SER A 45 -1.91 -8.30 0.43
CA SER A 45 -0.84 -8.60 1.39
C SER A 45 0.42 -7.78 1.13
N LYS A 46 0.90 -7.72 -0.13
CA LYS A 46 2.03 -6.85 -0.51
C LYS A 46 1.66 -5.37 -0.40
N GLY A 47 0.46 -4.97 -0.81
CA GLY A 47 -0.02 -3.60 -0.65
C GLY A 47 0.00 -3.14 0.81
N GLY A 48 -0.51 -3.96 1.73
CA GLY A 48 -0.46 -3.70 3.17
C GLY A 48 0.96 -3.62 3.72
N ALA A 49 1.85 -4.53 3.28
CA ALA A 49 3.26 -4.51 3.67
C ALA A 49 3.99 -3.24 3.19
N ILE A 50 3.70 -2.77 1.97
CA ILE A 50 4.26 -1.52 1.43
C ILE A 50 3.76 -0.31 2.22
N MET A 51 2.46 -0.25 2.54
CA MET A 51 1.92 0.84 3.36
C MET A 51 2.57 0.88 4.75
N HIS A 52 2.84 -0.28 5.36
CA HIS A 52 3.58 -0.34 6.60
C HIS A 52 5.03 0.13 6.43
N MET A 53 5.70 -0.31 5.37
CA MET A 53 7.08 0.09 5.07
C MET A 53 7.20 1.60 4.83
N LEU A 54 6.26 2.22 4.11
CA LEU A 54 6.21 3.67 3.91
C LEU A 54 6.01 4.43 5.23
N ARG A 55 5.16 3.93 6.13
CA ARG A 55 4.97 4.55 7.45
C ARG A 55 6.26 4.54 8.29
N GLU A 56 7.02 3.45 8.24
CA GLU A 56 8.30 3.37 8.94
C GLU A 56 9.39 4.21 8.25
N TYR A 57 9.40 4.24 6.91
CA TYR A 57 10.39 4.96 6.11
C TYR A 57 10.25 6.48 6.21
N LEU A 58 9.03 7.00 6.03
CA LEU A 58 8.74 8.44 6.10
C LEU A 58 8.62 8.94 7.54
N GLY A 59 8.44 8.03 8.49
CA GLY A 59 8.07 8.34 9.86
C GLY A 59 6.56 8.54 10.03
N VAL A 60 6.09 8.22 11.25
CA VAL A 60 4.67 8.17 11.59
C VAL A 60 3.96 9.50 11.33
N ASP A 61 4.59 10.63 11.71
CA ASP A 61 3.98 11.95 11.59
C ASP A 61 3.79 12.37 10.12
N ALA A 62 4.83 12.24 9.30
CA ALA A 62 4.77 12.60 7.88
C ALA A 62 3.81 11.68 7.11
N PHE A 63 3.79 10.38 7.43
CA PHE A 63 2.86 9.43 6.82
C PHE A 63 1.39 9.80 7.09
N TYR A 64 1.03 10.05 8.35
CA TYR A 64 -0.36 10.38 8.68
C TYR A 64 -0.77 11.77 8.20
N GLU A 65 0.16 12.73 8.17
CA GLU A 65 -0.13 14.05 7.61
C GLU A 65 -0.27 13.98 6.08
N GLY A 66 0.52 13.16 5.39
CA GLY A 66 0.37 12.88 3.97
C GLY A 66 -0.98 12.22 3.65
N LEU A 67 -1.43 11.27 4.46
CA LEU A 67 -2.78 10.69 4.33
C LEU A 67 -3.88 11.73 4.58
N ARG A 68 -3.72 12.61 5.56
CA ARG A 68 -4.68 13.69 5.83
C ARG A 68 -4.75 14.66 4.66
N TYR A 69 -3.60 15.04 4.11
CA TYR A 69 -3.50 15.89 2.93
C TYR A 69 -4.20 15.22 1.74
N TYR A 70 -3.84 13.98 1.42
CA TYR A 70 -4.44 13.18 0.34
C TYR A 70 -5.97 13.13 0.43
N LEU A 71 -6.49 12.73 1.60
CA LEU A 71 -7.93 12.55 1.80
C LEU A 71 -8.71 13.89 1.77
N THR A 72 -8.06 14.99 2.16
CA THR A 72 -8.70 16.31 2.17
C THR A 72 -8.70 16.94 0.78
N GLU A 73 -7.57 16.83 0.05
CA GLU A 73 -7.43 17.37 -1.30
C GLU A 73 -8.34 16.67 -2.29
N HIS A 74 -8.45 15.34 -2.20
CA HIS A 74 -9.22 14.51 -3.14
C HIS A 74 -10.58 14.06 -2.61
N ALA A 75 -11.16 14.83 -1.68
CA ALA A 75 -12.42 14.47 -1.05
C ALA A 75 -13.55 14.36 -2.08
N PHE A 76 -14.23 13.20 -2.10
CA PHE A 76 -15.36 12.89 -3.00
C PHE A 76 -15.01 12.78 -4.49
N GLU A 77 -13.73 12.61 -4.81
CA GLU A 77 -13.24 12.45 -6.19
C GLU A 77 -12.74 11.03 -6.44
N ASN A 78 -12.61 10.68 -7.72
CA ASN A 78 -11.90 9.48 -8.14
C ASN A 78 -10.40 9.79 -8.21
N VAL A 79 -9.58 8.84 -7.79
CA VAL A 79 -8.13 8.99 -7.62
C VAL A 79 -7.39 7.76 -8.15
N GLU A 80 -6.12 7.96 -8.47
CA GLU A 80 -5.19 6.92 -8.84
C GLU A 80 -4.08 6.77 -7.79
N VAL A 81 -3.32 5.67 -7.86
CA VAL A 81 -2.21 5.41 -6.92
C VAL A 81 -1.16 6.53 -6.90
N ASN A 82 -0.99 7.23 -8.03
CA ASN A 82 -0.04 8.33 -8.15
C ASN A 82 -0.43 9.53 -7.29
N ASP A 83 -1.72 9.76 -7.06
CA ASP A 83 -2.19 10.86 -6.21
C ASP A 83 -1.77 10.63 -4.75
N LEU A 84 -1.85 9.38 -4.28
CA LEU A 84 -1.36 9.00 -2.95
C LEU A 84 0.15 9.20 -2.84
N ARG A 85 0.91 8.74 -3.84
CA ARG A 85 2.37 8.92 -3.88
C ARG A 85 2.74 10.41 -3.79
N LEU A 86 2.16 11.23 -4.66
CA LEU A 86 2.45 12.68 -4.72
C LEU A 86 2.07 13.39 -3.41
N ALA A 87 0.99 12.98 -2.75
CA ALA A 87 0.61 13.51 -1.45
C ALA A 87 1.63 13.18 -0.35
N LEU A 88 2.13 11.94 -0.33
CA LEU A 88 3.18 11.54 0.62
C LEU A 88 4.48 12.29 0.37
N GLU A 89 4.95 12.37 -0.89
CA GLU A 89 6.16 13.10 -1.28
C GLU A 89 6.08 14.58 -0.95
N LYS A 90 4.93 15.21 -1.22
CA LYS A 90 4.71 16.63 -0.91
C LYS A 90 4.83 16.94 0.58
N VAL A 91 4.34 16.04 1.44
CA VAL A 91 4.35 16.24 2.89
C VAL A 91 5.70 15.83 3.51
N SER A 92 6.31 14.74 3.02
CA SER A 92 7.60 14.25 3.53
C SER A 92 8.80 15.07 3.02
N GLY A 93 8.70 15.63 1.81
CA GLY A 93 9.83 16.26 1.11
C GLY A 93 10.80 15.27 0.46
N GLU A 94 10.45 13.99 0.41
CA GLU A 94 11.23 12.90 -0.21
C GLU A 94 10.57 12.48 -1.53
N ASP A 95 11.36 12.21 -2.58
CA ASP A 95 10.93 11.70 -3.92
C ASP A 95 11.32 10.21 -4.07
#